data_AF-A0A3D1R7L1-F1
#
_entry.id   AF-A0A3D1R7L1-F1
#
_cell.length_a   1.000
_cell.length_b   1.000
_cell.length_c   1.000
_cell.angle_alpha   90.00
_cell.angle_beta   90.00
_cell.angle_gamma   90.00
#
_symmetry.space_group_name_H-M   'P 1'
#
loop_
_entity.id
_entity.type
_entity.pdbx_description
1 polymer ?
#
loop_
_entity_poly.entity_id
_entity_poly.type
_entity_poly.pdbx_seq_one_letter_code
_entity_poly.pdbx_strand_id
1 'polypeptide(L)'
;GTCSDQSGTATCACFEGWTGAACEGCAAGYHLDYTGACISDTVCTATSCSGHGTCNDTSGTVVCACEAAYTGANCSACVQGYQDKDGNGTCLPDCESAALSCGDNGQCDDASGTAVCACLPGYAG
;
A
#
# COMPACT_ATOMS: atom_id res chain seq x y z
N GLY A 1 3.06 10.13 23.08
CA GLY A 1 4.31 9.51 23.52
C GLY A 1 5.07 10.48 24.40
N THR A 2 6.32 10.17 24.72
CA THR A 2 7.26 11.15 25.28
C THR A 2 8.28 11.49 24.21
N CYS A 3 8.36 12.77 23.83
CA CYS A 3 9.41 13.26 22.95
C CYS A 3 10.51 13.88 23.81
N SER A 4 11.75 13.43 23.60
CA SER A 4 12.95 14.01 24.23
C SER A 4 13.87 14.54 23.15
N ASP A 5 14.34 15.77 23.32
CA ASP A 5 15.18 16.51 22.36
C ASP A 5 16.66 16.58 22.79
N GLN A 6 17.09 15.77 23.77
CA GLN A 6 18.40 15.90 24.44
C GLN A 6 19.63 15.69 23.52
N SER A 7 19.46 15.37 22.24
CA SER A 7 20.56 15.13 21.29
C SER A 7 20.44 15.91 19.96
N GLY A 8 19.45 16.79 19.80
CA GLY A 8 19.23 17.53 18.54
C GLY A 8 18.57 16.72 17.42
N THR A 9 18.26 15.44 17.65
CA THR A 9 17.34 14.64 16.84
C THR A 9 16.16 14.25 17.73
N ALA A 10 14.95 14.73 17.43
CA ALA A 10 13.77 14.38 18.20
C ALA A 10 13.43 12.90 17.98
N THR A 11 13.84 12.04 18.90
CA THR A 11 13.35 10.67 18.99
C THR A 11 12.14 10.65 19.90
N CYS A 12 10.95 10.57 19.31
CA CYS A 12 9.71 10.38 20.05
C CYS A 12 9.47 8.89 20.33
N ALA A 13 9.27 8.54 21.60
CA ALA A 13 8.70 7.25 21.96
C ALA A 13 7.18 7.37 21.86
N CYS A 14 6.58 6.80 20.80
CA CYS A 14 5.13 6.93 20.55
C CYS A 14 4.27 6.16 21.57
N PHE A 15 3.04 6.64 21.79
CA PHE A 15 2.06 5.86 22.56
C PHE A 15 1.61 4.65 21.75
N GLU A 16 1.04 3.65 22.41
CA GLU A 16 0.43 2.51 21.74
C GLU A 16 -0.53 2.97 20.64
N GLY A 17 -0.41 2.36 19.47
CA GLY A 17 -1.19 2.71 18.28
C GLY A 17 -0.63 3.85 17.42
N TRP A 18 0.48 4.49 17.80
CA TRP A 18 1.09 5.59 17.03
C TRP A 18 2.48 5.24 16.50
N THR A 19 2.84 5.79 15.34
CA THR A 19 4.12 5.62 14.64
C THR A 19 4.56 6.91 13.95
N GLY A 20 5.80 6.96 13.46
CA GLY A 20 6.38 8.15 12.81
C GLY A 20 7.35 8.90 13.71
N ALA A 21 8.13 9.81 13.10
CA ALA A 21 9.18 10.55 13.81
C ALA A 21 8.61 11.52 14.86
N ALA A 22 7.40 12.01 14.63
CA ALA A 22 6.63 12.87 15.52
C ALA A 22 5.35 12.18 16.05
N CYS A 23 5.23 10.86 15.89
CA CYS A 23 4.02 10.10 16.21
C CYS A 23 2.79 10.62 15.46
N GLU A 24 2.95 10.93 14.18
CA GLU A 24 1.96 11.54 13.29
C GLU A 24 1.10 10.52 12.52
N GLY A 25 1.51 9.24 12.51
CA GLY A 25 0.80 8.16 11.86
C GLY A 25 0.26 7.14 12.86
N CYS A 26 -0.71 6.34 12.43
CA CYS A 26 -1.12 5.17 13.19
C CYS A 26 -0.18 4.00 12.93
N ALA A 27 0.18 3.30 14.01
CA ALA A 27 0.93 2.06 13.93
C ALA A 27 0.12 1.01 13.15
N ALA A 28 0.79 0.01 12.59
CA ALA A 28 0.12 -1.08 11.88
C ALA A 28 -0.96 -1.73 12.79
N GLY A 29 -2.17 -1.92 12.24
CA GLY A 29 -3.34 -2.43 12.98
C GLY A 29 -4.15 -1.35 13.72
N TYR A 30 -3.87 -0.07 13.48
CA TYR A 30 -4.61 1.07 14.01
C TYR A 30 -4.98 2.04 12.88
N HIS A 31 -6.15 2.70 12.98
CA HIS A 31 -6.58 3.78 12.08
C HIS A 31 -7.00 5.01 12.87
N LEU A 32 -6.98 6.19 12.22
CA LEU A 32 -7.52 7.41 12.79
C LEU A 32 -9.05 7.34 12.85
N ASP A 33 -9.62 7.53 14.04
CA ASP A 33 -11.04 7.79 14.18
C ASP A 33 -11.39 9.25 13.79
N TYR A 34 -12.68 9.60 13.83
CA TYR A 34 -13.15 10.95 13.51
C TYR A 34 -12.68 12.03 14.51
N THR A 35 -12.13 11.64 15.66
CA THR A 35 -11.55 12.54 16.66
C THR A 35 -10.04 12.72 16.48
N GLY A 36 -9.43 11.97 15.55
CA GLY A 36 -8.00 11.99 15.29
C GLY A 36 -7.19 11.08 16.22
N ALA A 37 -7.82 10.10 16.87
CA ALA A 37 -7.15 9.11 17.69
C ALA A 37 -6.84 7.84 16.90
N CYS A 38 -5.63 7.29 17.04
CA CYS A 38 -5.32 5.97 16.51
C CYS A 38 -5.99 4.89 17.36
N ILE A 39 -7.08 4.31 16.83
CA ILE A 39 -7.83 3.23 17.47
C ILE A 39 -7.46 1.89 16.84
N SER A 40 -7.41 0.84 17.65
CA SER A 40 -7.12 -0.50 17.14
C SER A 40 -8.26 -0.97 16.25
N ASP A 41 -7.88 -1.48 15.07
CA ASP A 41 -8.77 -2.24 14.23
C ASP A 41 -9.09 -3.55 14.96
N THR A 42 -10.13 -3.55 15.79
CA THR A 42 -10.51 -4.72 16.61
C THR A 42 -11.63 -5.54 15.99
N VAL A 43 -12.28 -5.02 14.95
CA VAL A 43 -13.42 -5.65 14.27
C VAL A 43 -13.22 -5.57 12.76
N CYS A 44 -13.42 -6.69 12.09
CA CYS A 44 -13.40 -6.75 10.63
C CYS A 44 -14.57 -5.97 10.03
N THR A 45 -14.25 -5.11 9.07
CA THR A 45 -15.20 -4.44 8.19
C THR A 45 -14.95 -4.86 6.74
N ALA A 46 -15.86 -4.48 5.84
CA ALA A 46 -15.70 -4.78 4.42
C ALA A 46 -14.42 -4.18 3.80
N THR A 47 -13.85 -3.13 4.42
CA THR A 47 -12.68 -2.41 3.88
C THR A 47 -11.44 -2.54 4.77
N SER A 48 -11.48 -3.34 5.84
CA SER A 48 -10.34 -3.52 6.76
C SER A 48 -9.08 -4.05 6.06
N CYS A 49 -9.26 -4.86 5.02
CA CYS A 49 -8.17 -5.36 4.17
C CYS A 49 -8.22 -4.75 2.77
N SER A 50 -8.69 -3.49 2.66
CA SER A 50 -8.82 -2.75 1.40
C SER A 50 -9.65 -3.45 0.31
N GLY A 51 -10.43 -4.48 0.66
CA GLY A 51 -11.15 -5.30 -0.32
C GLY A 51 -10.28 -6.34 -1.05
N HIS A 52 -9.01 -6.48 -0.68
CA HIS A 52 -8.00 -7.30 -1.36
C HIS A 52 -7.39 -8.37 -0.44
N GLY A 53 -8.19 -8.88 0.49
CA GLY A 53 -7.75 -9.88 1.43
C GLY A 53 -8.87 -10.38 2.32
N THR A 54 -8.60 -11.51 2.98
CA THR A 54 -9.48 -12.04 4.02
C THR A 54 -9.14 -11.41 5.36
N CYS A 55 -10.13 -10.83 6.02
CA CYS A 55 -10.00 -10.25 7.35
C CYS A 55 -10.26 -11.28 8.45
N ASN A 56 -9.43 -11.28 9.49
CA ASN A 56 -9.62 -12.05 10.72
C ASN A 56 -9.41 -11.15 11.94
N ASP A 57 -10.40 -11.06 12.83
CA ASP A 57 -10.39 -10.28 14.07
C ASP A 57 -10.46 -11.16 15.34
N THR A 58 -10.43 -12.49 15.20
CA THR A 58 -10.62 -13.43 16.32
C THR A 58 -9.55 -13.32 17.43
N SER A 59 -8.40 -12.71 17.11
CA SER A 59 -7.32 -12.45 18.05
C SER A 59 -7.51 -11.17 18.88
N GLY A 60 -8.58 -10.40 18.62
CA GLY A 60 -8.81 -9.07 19.19
C GLY A 60 -8.13 -7.94 18.40
N THR A 61 -7.39 -8.27 17.34
CA THR A 61 -6.86 -7.33 16.35
C THR A 61 -7.18 -7.85 14.94
N VAL A 62 -7.34 -6.92 14.00
CA VAL A 62 -7.52 -7.20 12.58
C VAL A 62 -6.20 -7.65 11.98
N VAL A 63 -6.25 -8.83 11.36
CA VAL A 63 -5.17 -9.43 10.60
C VAL A 63 -5.70 -9.72 9.20
N CYS A 64 -5.00 -9.21 8.20
CA CYS A 64 -5.35 -9.42 6.79
C CYS A 64 -4.46 -10.50 6.16
N ALA A 65 -5.09 -11.47 5.52
CA ALA A 65 -4.44 -12.37 4.57
C ALA A 65 -4.68 -11.83 3.15
N CYS A 66 -3.67 -11.18 2.58
CA CYS A 66 -3.78 -10.50 1.28
C CYS A 66 -3.85 -11.46 0.10
N GLU A 67 -4.57 -11.02 -0.93
CA GLU A 67 -4.56 -11.63 -2.25
C GLU A 67 -3.18 -11.51 -2.91
N ALA A 68 -2.90 -12.35 -3.91
CA ALA A 68 -1.55 -12.54 -4.46
C ALA A 68 -0.87 -11.26 -4.99
N ALA A 69 -1.62 -10.28 -5.50
CA ALA A 69 -1.09 -9.02 -6.03
C ALA A 69 -0.88 -7.94 -4.96
N TYR A 70 -1.29 -8.20 -3.71
CA TYR A 70 -1.41 -7.21 -2.66
C TYR A 70 -0.57 -7.53 -1.43
N THR A 71 -0.15 -6.50 -0.72
CA THR A 71 0.69 -6.59 0.48
C THR A 71 0.44 -5.42 1.43
N GLY A 72 1.12 -5.44 2.58
CA GLY A 72 0.92 -4.51 3.68
C GLY A 72 -0.09 -5.02 4.70
N ALA A 73 -0.15 -4.36 5.86
CA ALA A 73 -0.99 -4.78 6.99
C ALA A 73 -2.49 -4.85 6.66
N ASN A 74 -2.93 -4.04 5.69
CA ASN A 74 -4.31 -3.88 5.23
C ASN A 74 -4.45 -4.19 3.72
N CYS A 75 -3.47 -4.82 3.08
CA CYS A 75 -3.52 -5.16 1.65
C CYS A 75 -3.71 -3.96 0.70
N SER A 76 -3.21 -2.78 1.09
CA SER A 76 -3.35 -1.55 0.29
C SER A 76 -2.13 -1.23 -0.59
N ALA A 77 -1.10 -2.07 -0.57
CA ALA A 77 0.10 -1.89 -1.38
C ALA A 77 0.23 -3.02 -2.39
N CYS A 78 0.87 -2.76 -3.53
CA CYS A 78 1.17 -3.79 -4.51
C CYS A 78 2.42 -4.57 -4.12
N VAL A 79 2.42 -5.87 -4.37
CA VAL A 79 3.64 -6.69 -4.28
C VAL A 79 4.65 -6.26 -5.36
N GLN A 80 5.92 -6.64 -5.20
CA GLN A 80 6.91 -6.45 -6.25
C GLN A 80 6.44 -7.09 -7.57
N GLY A 81 6.61 -6.38 -8.68
CA GLY A 81 6.13 -6.80 -9.99
C GLY A 81 4.70 -6.34 -10.32
N TYR A 82 4.03 -5.68 -9.39
CA TYR A 82 2.67 -5.15 -9.54
C TYR A 82 2.63 -3.67 -9.19
N GLN A 83 1.64 -2.97 -9.74
CA GLN A 83 1.53 -1.52 -9.69
C GLN A 83 0.08 -1.03 -9.79
N ASP A 84 -0.18 0.17 -9.26
CA ASP A 84 -1.46 0.90 -9.27
C ASP A 84 -1.18 2.39 -9.61
N LYS A 85 -0.55 2.66 -10.76
CA LYS A 85 -0.16 4.03 -11.17
C LYS A 85 -1.36 4.93 -11.47
N ASP A 86 -2.53 4.36 -11.75
CA ASP A 86 -3.77 5.11 -11.91
C ASP A 86 -4.53 5.33 -10.59
N GLY A 87 -4.06 4.72 -9.49
CA GLY A 87 -4.55 4.97 -8.13
C GLY A 87 -5.98 4.50 -7.90
N ASN A 88 -6.42 3.49 -8.65
CA ASN A 88 -7.78 2.97 -8.56
C ASN A 88 -7.92 1.85 -7.50
N GLY A 89 -6.80 1.46 -6.86
CA GLY A 89 -6.73 0.40 -5.87
C GLY A 89 -6.47 -1.00 -6.45
N THR A 90 -6.34 -1.14 -7.77
CA THR A 90 -6.12 -2.42 -8.44
C THR A 90 -4.65 -2.60 -8.77
N CYS A 91 -4.02 -3.60 -8.14
CA CYS A 91 -2.64 -3.95 -8.46
C CYS A 91 -2.59 -4.85 -9.71
N LEU A 92 -2.04 -4.32 -10.80
CA LEU A 92 -1.81 -5.04 -12.05
C LEU A 92 -0.31 -5.22 -12.32
N PRO A 93 0.11 -6.19 -13.15
CA PRO A 93 1.52 -6.37 -13.47
C PRO A 93 2.17 -5.09 -14.02
N ASP A 94 3.36 -4.79 -13.54
CA ASP A 94 4.20 -3.73 -14.10
C ASP A 94 4.84 -4.15 -15.43
N CYS A 95 5.55 -3.23 -16.08
CA CYS A 95 6.22 -3.51 -17.33
C CYS A 95 7.27 -4.64 -17.28
N GLU A 96 7.86 -4.91 -16.11
CA GLU A 96 8.85 -5.98 -15.95
C GLU A 96 8.16 -7.35 -15.85
N SER A 97 6.95 -7.38 -15.29
CA SER A 97 6.23 -8.61 -14.95
C SER A 97 5.09 -8.95 -15.91
N ALA A 98 4.64 -8.00 -16.73
CA ALA A 98 3.55 -8.18 -17.69
C ALA A 98 3.87 -9.14 -18.86
N ALA A 99 5.13 -9.56 -19.00
CA ALA A 99 5.60 -10.49 -20.04
C ALA A 99 5.21 -10.07 -21.47
N LEU A 100 5.12 -8.76 -21.73
CA LEU A 100 4.77 -8.21 -23.03
C LEU A 100 5.94 -8.32 -24.02
N SER A 101 5.62 -8.72 -25.25
CA SER A 101 6.57 -8.72 -26.37
C SER A 101 6.27 -7.54 -27.30
N CYS A 102 6.88 -6.38 -27.05
CA CYS A 102 6.58 -5.14 -27.78
C CYS A 102 7.29 -5.00 -29.14
N GLY A 103 8.09 -5.98 -29.54
CA GLY A 103 8.87 -5.94 -30.77
C GLY A 103 9.98 -4.87 -30.76
N ASP A 104 10.74 -4.79 -31.84
CA ASP A 104 11.97 -3.97 -31.90
C ASP A 104 11.72 -2.46 -31.78
N ASN A 105 10.51 -2.00 -32.10
CA ASN A 105 10.15 -0.57 -32.10
C ASN A 105 9.02 -0.23 -31.11
N GLY A 106 8.74 -1.14 -30.18
CA GLY A 106 7.78 -0.91 -29.11
C GLY A 106 8.46 -0.86 -27.75
N GLN A 107 7.92 -0.03 -26.87
CA GLN A 107 8.32 0.07 -25.47
C GLN A 107 7.08 -0.22 -24.61
N CYS A 108 7.28 -0.90 -23.48
CA CYS A 108 6.20 -1.03 -22.52
C CYS A 108 5.91 0.32 -21.85
N ASP A 109 4.62 0.62 -21.71
CA ASP A 109 4.05 1.73 -20.94
C ASP A 109 2.97 1.16 -20.00
N ASP A 110 3.09 1.43 -18.72
CA ASP A 110 2.15 1.03 -17.67
C ASP A 110 1.61 2.24 -16.88
N ALA A 111 1.79 3.46 -17.39
CA ALA A 111 1.40 4.70 -16.72
C ALA A 111 -0.12 4.80 -16.51
N SER A 112 -0.90 4.08 -17.32
CA SER A 112 -2.35 3.98 -17.22
C SER A 112 -2.87 3.02 -16.14
N GLY A 113 -1.98 2.39 -15.36
CA GLY A 113 -2.33 1.29 -14.45
C GLY A 113 -2.31 -0.09 -15.14
N THR A 114 -2.40 -0.14 -16.48
CA THR A 114 -2.24 -1.39 -17.24
C THR A 114 -0.99 -1.33 -18.12
N ALA A 115 -0.13 -2.35 -18.04
CA ALA A 115 1.00 -2.49 -18.94
C ALA A 115 0.53 -2.79 -20.37
N VAL A 116 0.97 -1.96 -21.31
CA VAL A 116 0.68 -2.06 -22.75
C VAL A 116 1.94 -1.74 -23.57
N CYS A 117 1.97 -2.16 -24.82
CA CYS A 117 3.03 -1.75 -25.74
C CYS A 117 2.67 -0.42 -26.42
N ALA A 118 3.55 0.56 -26.29
CA ALA A 118 3.51 1.82 -27.01
C ALA A 118 4.58 1.84 -28.11
N CYS A 119 4.26 2.43 -29.26
CA CYS A 119 5.25 2.62 -30.33
C CYS A 119 6.27 3.70 -29.94
N LEU A 120 7.54 3.47 -30.26
CA LEU A 120 8.55 4.51 -30.19
C LEU A 120 8.21 5.68 -31.15
N PRO A 121 8.67 6.91 -30.86
CA PRO A 121 8.43 8.05 -31.74
C PRO A 121 8.83 7.77 -33.19
N GLY A 122 7.90 8.00 -34.13
CA GLY A 122 8.11 7.77 -35.57
C GLY A 122 7.71 6.38 -36.06
N TYR A 123 7.23 5.49 -35.18
CA TYR A 123 6.71 4.17 -35.53
C TYR A 123 5.20 4.10 -35.30
N ALA A 124 4.52 3.24 -36.05
CA ALA A 124 3.10 2.94 -35.91
C ALA A 124 2.87 1.43 -36.01
N GLY A 125 1.84 0.94 -35.31
CA GLY A 125 1.38 -0.44 -35.31
C GLY A 125 -0.03 -0.56 -35.87
#